data_AF-A0A750E9X3-F1
#
_entry.id   AF-A0A750E9X3-F1
#
_cell.length_a   1.000
_cell.length_b   1.000
_cell.length_c   1.000
_cell.angle_alpha   90.00
_cell.angle_beta   90.00
_cell.angle_gamma   90.00
#
_symmetry.space_group_name_H-M   'P 1'
#
loop_
_entity.id
_entity.type
_entity.pdbx_description
1 polymer ?
#
loop_
_entity_poly.entity_id
_entity_poly.type
_entity_poly.pdbx_seq_one_letter_code
_entity_poly.pdbx_strand_id
1 'polypeptide(L)'
;MSRSSLFASLKSGWQDVADVLRDAGTIMDSVSGMIDDTENAINDLGVIADITAFLSSVSAMRAEISGVISAPGRMAARFGSLFEGLRQMASMPVDVLLPGVKNTLRADAPGELLHQAKSLVSGRVYRATNRMQTLLNRRVADINTDGLTAAGKHNMALLTQAVTQAALIVQAEMSSTQLTCAIEQNRRDKNRHRQPVRSEDVRQTHNTVSNLLCSRQDVVQMTEDLGTQLDNAILAQSAAGRSAVALSLRNYRLMLVDDLMSRGVILADARQCTTRQTEPALVTLYRETGACQAWQRFVRRNGICNPSFVPGGCVMEVLDGE
;
A
#
# COMPACT_ATOMS: atom_id res chain seq x y z
N MET A 1 9.74 -17.87 -2.50
CA MET A 1 10.97 -17.06 -2.58
C MET A 1 11.32 -16.60 -1.18
N SER A 2 12.54 -16.81 -0.67
CA SER A 2 12.92 -16.24 0.64
C SER A 2 13.53 -14.87 0.42
N ARG A 3 13.04 -13.88 1.17
CA ARG A 3 13.56 -12.50 1.31
C ARG A 3 15.09 -12.38 1.19
N SER A 4 15.81 -13.36 1.75
CA SER A 4 17.27 -13.47 1.71
C SER A 4 17.89 -13.53 0.31
N SER A 5 17.22 -14.10 -0.70
CA SER A 5 17.80 -14.24 -2.05
C SER A 5 17.84 -12.92 -2.82
N LEU A 6 16.86 -12.04 -2.61
CA LEU A 6 16.81 -10.72 -3.23
C LEU A 6 17.88 -9.81 -2.63
N PHE A 7 17.98 -9.76 -1.30
CA PHE A 7 19.03 -9.00 -0.62
C PHE A 7 20.44 -9.58 -0.85
N ALA A 8 20.57 -10.90 -1.01
CA ALA A 8 21.85 -11.52 -1.38
C ALA A 8 22.28 -11.15 -2.81
N SER A 9 21.33 -11.11 -3.76
CA SER A 9 21.61 -10.68 -5.13
C SER A 9 21.96 -9.19 -5.20
N LEU A 10 21.27 -8.38 -4.39
CA LEU A 10 21.59 -6.96 -4.23
C LEU A 10 22.99 -6.77 -3.66
N LYS A 11 23.33 -7.53 -2.61
CA LYS A 11 24.66 -7.53 -1.99
C LYS A 11 25.74 -7.96 -2.98
N SER A 12 25.49 -8.98 -3.79
CA SER A 12 26.42 -9.46 -4.82
C SER A 12 26.69 -8.41 -5.88
N GLY A 13 25.65 -7.86 -6.51
CA GLY A 13 25.82 -6.86 -7.57
C GLY A 13 26.40 -5.53 -7.09
N TRP A 14 26.49 -5.32 -5.78
CA TRP A 14 27.01 -4.09 -5.16
C TRP A 14 28.40 -4.32 -4.53
N GLN A 15 28.79 -5.57 -4.21
CA GLN A 15 30.17 -5.95 -3.87
C GLN A 15 31.13 -5.79 -5.06
N ASP A 16 30.67 -6.02 -6.28
CA ASP A 16 31.46 -5.87 -7.51
C ASP A 16 31.89 -4.41 -7.80
N VAL A 17 31.41 -3.43 -7.01
CA VAL A 17 31.49 -1.99 -7.34
C VAL A 17 32.05 -1.12 -6.22
N ALA A 18 32.49 -1.69 -5.10
CA ALA A 18 33.16 -0.94 -4.02
C ALA A 18 34.50 -0.31 -4.46
N ASP A 19 35.01 -0.68 -5.64
CA ASP A 19 36.32 -0.27 -6.16
C ASP A 19 36.35 1.13 -6.82
N VAL A 20 35.24 1.87 -6.91
CA VAL A 20 35.22 3.21 -7.58
C VAL A 20 34.58 4.29 -6.71
N LEU A 21 35.37 4.85 -5.78
CA LEU A 21 34.94 5.88 -4.81
C LEU A 21 34.99 7.34 -5.34
N ARG A 22 35.17 7.57 -6.65
CA ARG A 22 35.27 8.94 -7.22
C ARG A 22 33.91 9.69 -7.28
N ASP A 23 32.80 8.97 -7.23
CA ASP A 23 31.44 9.49 -7.48
C ASP A 23 30.55 9.55 -6.22
N ALA A 24 31.14 9.42 -5.03
CA ALA A 24 30.39 9.26 -3.76
C ALA A 24 29.48 10.45 -3.43
N GLY A 25 29.84 11.68 -3.85
CA GLY A 25 29.04 12.89 -3.59
C GLY A 25 27.67 12.86 -4.27
N THR A 26 27.62 12.62 -5.59
CA THR A 26 26.34 12.60 -6.34
C THR A 26 25.45 11.43 -5.95
N ILE A 27 26.05 10.28 -5.61
CA ILE A 27 25.30 9.13 -5.08
C ILE A 27 24.76 9.46 -3.68
N MET A 28 25.52 10.17 -2.83
CA MET A 28 25.07 10.62 -1.51
C MET A 28 23.89 11.60 -1.60
N ASP A 29 23.92 12.55 -2.53
CA ASP A 29 22.80 13.47 -2.78
C ASP A 29 21.54 12.73 -3.27
N SER A 30 21.73 11.76 -4.16
CA SER A 30 20.64 10.90 -4.66
C SER A 30 19.99 10.10 -3.54
N VAL A 31 20.80 9.42 -2.72
CA VAL A 31 20.35 8.64 -1.56
C VAL A 31 19.66 9.53 -0.52
N SER A 32 20.21 10.72 -0.23
CA SER A 32 19.58 11.68 0.67
C SER A 32 18.21 12.12 0.13
N GLY A 33 18.10 12.39 -1.17
CA GLY A 33 16.82 12.73 -1.79
C GLY A 33 15.80 11.59 -1.74
N MET A 34 16.22 10.34 -1.96
CA MET A 34 15.35 9.16 -1.80
C MET A 34 14.85 9.01 -0.36
N ILE A 35 15.71 9.33 0.62
CA ILE A 35 15.36 9.34 2.03
C ILE A 35 14.35 10.47 2.32
N ASP A 36 14.59 11.69 1.87
CA ASP A 36 13.68 12.83 2.07
C ASP A 36 12.30 12.55 1.44
N ASP A 37 12.25 11.96 0.25
CA ASP A 37 11.00 11.56 -0.41
C ASP A 37 10.26 10.46 0.38
N THR A 38 11.01 9.55 0.99
CA THR A 38 10.46 8.51 1.88
C THR A 38 9.89 9.13 3.16
N GLU A 39 10.63 10.05 3.80
CA GLU A 39 10.16 10.78 5.00
C GLU A 39 8.89 11.58 4.67
N ASN A 40 8.85 12.28 3.53
CA ASN A 40 7.68 13.05 3.10
C ASN A 40 6.45 12.17 2.83
N ALA A 41 6.62 11.03 2.16
CA ALA A 41 5.53 10.08 1.92
C ALA A 41 4.95 9.51 3.23
N ILE A 42 5.77 9.46 4.28
CA ILE A 42 5.45 8.86 5.58
C ILE A 42 4.89 9.88 6.57
N ASN A 43 5.40 11.11 6.58
CA ASN A 43 4.85 12.20 7.39
C ASN A 43 3.36 12.45 7.07
N ASP A 44 2.96 12.23 5.82
CA ASP A 44 1.57 12.33 5.37
C ASP A 44 0.66 11.18 5.85
N LEU A 45 1.20 10.16 6.55
CA LEU A 45 0.40 9.04 7.09
C LEU A 45 -0.41 9.40 8.35
N GLY A 46 -0.01 10.42 9.10
CA GLY A 46 -0.69 10.86 10.33
C GLY A 46 -0.83 9.77 11.42
N VAL A 47 0.16 8.87 11.57
CA VAL A 47 0.22 7.84 12.62
C VAL A 47 1.31 8.25 13.62
N ILE A 48 0.95 8.58 14.87
CA ILE A 48 1.79 9.46 15.71
C ILE A 48 2.83 8.70 16.57
N ALA A 49 2.63 7.42 16.90
CA ALA A 49 3.50 6.74 17.88
C ALA A 49 4.76 6.08 17.27
N ASP A 50 4.60 5.14 16.33
CA ASP A 50 5.72 4.31 15.84
C ASP A 50 6.29 4.72 14.48
N ILE A 51 5.67 5.69 13.79
CA ILE A 51 6.32 6.38 12.68
C ILE A 51 7.63 7.02 13.16
N THR A 52 7.70 7.46 14.42
CA THR A 52 8.91 8.03 15.02
C THR A 52 10.08 7.04 15.04
N ALA A 53 9.84 5.74 15.28
CA ALA A 53 10.89 4.72 15.24
C ALA A 53 11.37 4.45 13.81
N PHE A 54 10.44 4.44 12.84
CA PHE A 54 10.77 4.32 11.42
C PHE A 54 11.53 5.55 10.90
N LEU A 55 11.03 6.76 11.18
CA LEU A 55 11.69 8.02 10.86
C LEU A 55 13.05 8.11 11.55
N SER A 56 13.17 7.68 12.80
CA SER A 56 14.47 7.61 13.48
C SER A 56 15.43 6.67 12.76
N SER A 57 14.96 5.55 12.21
CA SER A 57 15.78 4.63 11.43
C SER A 57 16.15 5.20 10.05
N VAL A 58 15.28 6.00 9.45
CA VAL A 58 15.54 6.70 8.17
C VAL A 58 16.52 7.86 8.39
N SER A 59 16.33 8.68 9.42
CA SER A 59 17.24 9.74 9.81
C SER A 59 18.60 9.19 10.30
N ALA A 60 18.62 8.04 10.99
CA ALA A 60 19.86 7.35 11.31
C ALA A 60 20.57 6.83 10.05
N MET A 61 19.83 6.34 9.05
CA MET A 61 20.42 6.00 7.76
C MET A 61 21.03 7.24 7.10
N ARG A 62 20.33 8.38 7.15
CA ARG A 62 20.82 9.67 6.63
C ARG A 62 22.14 10.08 7.26
N ALA A 63 22.26 9.93 8.58
CA ALA A 63 23.49 10.20 9.31
C ALA A 63 24.64 9.25 8.96
N GLU A 64 24.34 8.01 8.54
CA GLU A 64 25.33 6.97 8.22
C GLU A 64 25.70 6.90 6.71
N ILE A 65 25.09 7.73 5.84
CA ILE A 65 25.24 7.64 4.36
C ILE A 65 26.72 7.60 3.94
N SER A 66 27.56 8.46 4.52
CA SER A 66 28.98 8.55 4.16
C SER A 66 29.79 7.29 4.52
N GLY A 67 29.39 6.53 5.55
CA GLY A 67 30.06 5.30 5.98
C GLY A 67 29.47 4.03 5.37
N VAL A 68 28.24 4.11 4.86
CA VAL A 68 27.48 2.99 4.29
C VAL A 68 27.61 2.94 2.77
N ILE A 69 27.85 4.06 2.10
CA ILE A 69 28.12 4.13 0.66
C ILE A 69 29.42 3.41 0.26
N SER A 70 30.39 3.36 1.19
CA SER A 70 31.62 2.59 1.06
C SER A 70 31.48 1.13 1.52
N ALA A 71 30.32 0.75 2.06
CA ALA A 71 30.05 -0.58 2.61
C ALA A 71 28.73 -1.18 2.09
N PRO A 72 28.72 -1.72 0.87
CA PRO A 72 27.52 -2.11 0.14
C PRO A 72 26.56 -3.07 0.88
N GLY A 73 27.12 -4.09 1.52
CA GLY A 73 26.31 -5.03 2.30
C GLY A 73 25.55 -4.39 3.47
N ARG A 74 26.04 -3.26 4.00
CA ARG A 74 25.42 -2.57 5.13
C ARG A 74 24.19 -1.79 4.68
N MET A 75 24.22 -1.10 3.54
CA MET A 75 23.04 -0.35 3.07
C MET A 75 21.90 -1.29 2.70
N ALA A 76 22.22 -2.38 2.00
CA ALA A 76 21.23 -3.40 1.65
C ALA A 76 20.59 -4.01 2.92
N ALA A 77 21.39 -4.28 3.96
CA ALA A 77 20.89 -4.73 5.25
C ALA A 77 20.00 -3.67 5.93
N ARG A 78 20.40 -2.39 5.92
CA ARG A 78 19.62 -1.28 6.50
C ARG A 78 18.28 -1.08 5.80
N PHE A 79 18.24 -1.06 4.47
CA PHE A 79 16.99 -1.03 3.72
C PHE A 79 16.14 -2.26 4.02
N GLY A 80 16.74 -3.46 4.06
CA GLY A 80 16.03 -4.68 4.45
C GLY A 80 15.39 -4.57 5.84
N SER A 81 16.10 -4.00 6.81
CA SER A 81 15.57 -3.75 8.15
C SER A 81 14.44 -2.71 8.16
N LEU A 82 14.54 -1.65 7.35
CA LEU A 82 13.47 -0.65 7.23
C LEU A 82 12.19 -1.24 6.67
N PHE A 83 12.26 -1.91 5.53
CA PHE A 83 11.08 -2.52 4.91
C PHE A 83 10.48 -3.61 5.80
N GLU A 84 11.32 -4.33 6.55
CA GLU A 84 10.83 -5.24 7.59
C GLU A 84 10.11 -4.49 8.73
N GLY A 85 10.56 -3.29 9.10
CA GLY A 85 9.86 -2.41 10.03
C GLY A 85 8.47 -2.01 9.53
N LEU A 86 8.34 -1.55 8.28
CA LEU A 86 7.03 -1.23 7.67
C LEU A 86 6.10 -2.45 7.64
N ARG A 87 6.66 -3.62 7.34
CA ARG A 87 5.93 -4.89 7.38
C ARG A 87 5.47 -5.23 8.80
N GLN A 88 6.34 -5.08 9.78
CA GLN A 88 6.00 -5.32 11.18
C GLN A 88 4.89 -4.36 11.65
N MET A 89 4.92 -3.10 11.22
CA MET A 89 3.84 -2.13 11.52
C MET A 89 2.48 -2.64 11.04
N ALA A 90 2.39 -3.22 9.85
CA ALA A 90 1.13 -3.79 9.37
C ALA A 90 0.61 -4.97 10.19
N SER A 91 1.51 -5.66 10.88
CA SER A 91 1.20 -6.77 11.78
C SER A 91 0.99 -6.36 13.25
N MET A 92 1.32 -5.12 13.61
CA MET A 92 1.24 -4.62 14.98
C MET A 92 -0.20 -4.36 15.44
N PRO A 93 -0.50 -4.56 16.74
CA PRO A 93 -1.77 -4.16 17.32
C PRO A 93 -1.93 -2.63 17.29
N VAL A 94 -3.13 -2.14 16.98
CA VAL A 94 -3.35 -0.71 16.78
C VAL A 94 -3.36 0.12 18.05
N ASP A 95 -3.53 -0.52 19.21
CA ASP A 95 -3.31 0.13 20.50
C ASP A 95 -1.88 0.68 20.65
N VAL A 96 -0.91 0.08 19.95
CA VAL A 96 0.49 0.53 19.92
C VAL A 96 0.67 1.63 18.87
N LEU A 97 0.11 1.45 17.67
CA LEU A 97 0.31 2.37 16.53
C LEU A 97 -0.47 3.68 16.64
N LEU A 98 -1.66 3.64 17.23
CA LEU A 98 -2.57 4.77 17.33
C LEU A 98 -3.11 4.92 18.76
N PRO A 99 -2.28 5.40 19.70
CA PRO A 99 -2.75 5.70 21.04
C PRO A 99 -3.90 6.70 20.99
N GLY A 100 -5.07 6.32 21.51
CA GLY A 100 -6.30 7.14 21.52
C GLY A 100 -7.31 6.86 20.41
N VAL A 101 -7.00 5.98 19.44
CA VAL A 101 -7.93 5.59 18.36
C VAL A 101 -9.03 4.62 18.83
N LYS A 102 -9.02 4.20 20.09
CA LYS A 102 -10.16 3.50 20.73
C LYS A 102 -11.47 4.30 20.64
N ASN A 103 -11.41 5.62 20.56
CA ASN A 103 -12.59 6.47 20.39
C ASN A 103 -13.08 6.56 18.93
N THR A 104 -12.23 6.25 17.95
CA THR A 104 -12.57 6.29 16.51
C THR A 104 -12.84 4.91 15.92
N LEU A 105 -12.25 3.85 16.48
CA LEU A 105 -12.57 2.46 16.20
C LEU A 105 -13.69 2.01 17.12
N ARG A 106 -14.86 1.70 16.55
CA ARG A 106 -16.04 1.28 17.29
C ARG A 106 -16.33 -0.18 16.96
N ALA A 107 -16.37 -1.01 17.99
CA ALA A 107 -16.58 -2.44 17.86
C ALA A 107 -17.31 -2.98 19.09
N ASP A 108 -18.25 -3.89 18.85
CA ASP A 108 -18.96 -4.59 19.93
C ASP A 108 -18.11 -5.72 20.52
N ALA A 109 -17.02 -6.13 19.83
CA ALA A 109 -16.14 -7.22 20.24
C ALA A 109 -14.65 -6.91 19.97
N PRO A 110 -13.71 -7.45 20.78
CA PRO A 110 -12.26 -7.22 20.65
C PRO A 110 -11.69 -7.58 19.27
N GLY A 111 -12.25 -8.61 18.62
CA GLY A 111 -11.83 -9.03 17.28
C GLY A 111 -12.19 -8.04 16.17
N GLU A 112 -13.28 -7.27 16.33
CA GLU A 112 -13.70 -6.30 15.32
C GLU A 112 -12.80 -5.06 15.31
N LEU A 113 -12.35 -4.60 16.50
CA LEU A 113 -11.31 -3.58 16.61
C LEU A 113 -10.08 -4.01 15.83
N LEU A 114 -9.57 -5.23 16.10
CA LEU A 114 -8.34 -5.70 15.47
C LEU A 114 -8.39 -5.67 13.93
N HIS A 115 -9.52 -6.09 13.33
CA HIS A 115 -9.66 -6.11 11.87
C HIS A 115 -9.83 -4.72 11.25
N GLN A 116 -10.65 -3.84 11.85
CA GLN A 116 -10.77 -2.46 11.38
C GLN A 116 -9.42 -1.73 11.46
N ALA A 117 -8.69 -2.00 12.53
CA ALA A 117 -7.44 -1.35 12.81
C ALA A 117 -6.32 -1.85 11.89
N LYS A 118 -6.22 -3.16 11.65
CA LYS A 118 -5.34 -3.74 10.62
C LYS A 118 -5.66 -3.18 9.24
N SER A 119 -6.94 -3.00 8.91
CA SER A 119 -7.35 -2.41 7.64
C SER A 119 -6.89 -0.94 7.52
N LEU A 120 -7.07 -0.12 8.56
CA LEU A 120 -6.56 1.25 8.54
C LEU A 120 -5.05 1.30 8.30
N VAL A 121 -4.29 0.52 9.05
CA VAL A 121 -2.83 0.55 9.03
C VAL A 121 -2.33 0.06 7.68
N SER A 122 -2.77 -1.11 7.21
CA SER A 122 -2.30 -1.65 5.93
C SER A 122 -2.70 -0.75 4.75
N GLY A 123 -3.88 -0.12 4.77
CA GLY A 123 -4.27 0.84 3.74
C GLY A 123 -3.45 2.14 3.75
N ARG A 124 -3.07 2.62 4.94
CA ARG A 124 -2.13 3.74 5.09
C ARG A 124 -0.74 3.37 4.57
N VAL A 125 -0.17 2.25 5.03
CA VAL A 125 1.15 1.76 4.60
C VAL A 125 1.20 1.55 3.09
N TYR A 126 0.15 0.96 2.49
CA TYR A 126 0.02 0.81 1.03
C TYR A 126 0.12 2.17 0.30
N ARG A 127 -0.64 3.17 0.75
CA ARG A 127 -0.61 4.51 0.14
C ARG A 127 0.74 5.20 0.30
N ALA A 128 1.38 5.12 1.47
CA ALA A 128 2.72 5.68 1.64
C ALA A 128 3.75 5.00 0.75
N THR A 129 3.75 3.67 0.69
CA THR A 129 4.70 2.94 -0.17
C THR A 129 4.46 3.20 -1.65
N ASN A 130 3.21 3.36 -2.09
CA ASN A 130 2.90 3.75 -3.47
C ASN A 130 3.37 5.19 -3.78
N ARG A 131 3.16 6.12 -2.85
CA ARG A 131 3.66 7.49 -2.99
C ARG A 131 5.18 7.55 -3.01
N MET A 132 5.83 6.82 -2.10
CA MET A 132 7.29 6.68 -2.07
C MET A 132 7.80 6.18 -3.42
N GLN A 133 7.22 5.11 -3.98
CA GLN A 133 7.59 4.61 -5.30
C GLN A 133 7.41 5.67 -6.40
N THR A 134 6.31 6.42 -6.37
CA THR A 134 6.07 7.50 -7.34
C THR A 134 7.13 8.59 -7.24
N LEU A 135 7.48 9.01 -6.02
CA LEU A 135 8.51 10.03 -5.79
C LEU A 135 9.89 9.53 -6.20
N LEU A 136 10.24 8.29 -5.85
CA LEU A 136 11.49 7.66 -6.26
C LEU A 136 11.63 7.59 -7.78
N ASN A 137 10.58 7.16 -8.47
CA ASN A 137 10.58 7.10 -9.93
C ASN A 137 10.76 8.49 -10.57
N ARG A 138 10.13 9.53 -10.03
CA ARG A 138 10.34 10.91 -10.48
C ARG A 138 11.77 11.36 -10.23
N ARG A 139 12.29 11.13 -9.03
CA ARG A 139 13.67 11.49 -8.68
C ARG A 139 14.68 10.82 -9.59
N VAL A 140 14.49 9.54 -9.91
CA VAL A 140 15.38 8.81 -10.83
C VAL A 140 15.38 9.41 -12.23
N ALA A 141 14.24 9.91 -12.71
CA ALA A 141 14.16 10.61 -13.98
C ALA A 141 14.85 11.99 -13.94
N ASP A 142 14.83 12.66 -12.78
CA ASP A 142 15.34 14.02 -12.61
C ASP A 142 16.84 14.07 -12.23
N ILE A 143 17.46 12.96 -11.83
CA ILE A 143 18.88 12.95 -11.47
C ILE A 143 19.73 13.23 -12.71
N ASN A 144 20.49 14.32 -12.65
CA ASN A 144 21.52 14.59 -13.64
C ASN A 144 22.62 13.52 -13.54
N THR A 145 22.75 12.69 -14.58
CA THR A 145 23.78 11.65 -14.63
C THR A 145 25.09 12.13 -15.29
N ASP A 146 25.16 13.40 -15.70
CA ASP A 146 26.33 13.96 -16.36
C ASP A 146 27.48 14.11 -15.36
N GLY A 147 28.59 13.42 -15.63
CA GLY A 147 29.76 13.37 -14.73
C GLY A 147 29.88 12.09 -13.89
N LEU A 148 28.83 11.27 -13.79
CA LEU A 148 28.94 9.94 -13.15
C LEU A 148 29.72 8.97 -14.04
N THR A 149 30.62 8.18 -13.44
CA THR A 149 31.22 7.02 -14.09
C THR A 149 30.15 5.97 -14.42
N ALA A 150 30.45 5.07 -15.35
CA ALA A 150 29.56 3.94 -15.67
C ALA A 150 29.20 3.11 -14.43
N ALA A 151 30.16 2.94 -13.51
CA ALA A 151 29.96 2.26 -12.23
C ALA A 151 28.99 3.02 -11.30
N GLY A 152 29.13 4.35 -11.21
CA GLY A 152 28.23 5.20 -10.43
C GLY A 152 26.78 5.16 -10.94
N LYS A 153 26.60 5.23 -12.27
CA LYS A 153 25.27 5.10 -12.90
C LYS A 153 24.64 3.73 -12.63
N HIS A 154 25.45 2.67 -12.74
CA HIS A 154 25.00 1.30 -12.44
C HIS A 154 24.53 1.17 -10.99
N ASN A 155 25.33 1.62 -10.02
CA ASN A 155 25.02 1.54 -8.59
C ASN A 155 23.72 2.25 -8.21
N MET A 156 23.53 3.46 -8.75
CA MET A 156 22.33 4.23 -8.51
C MET A 156 21.08 3.50 -9.05
N ALA A 157 21.20 2.87 -10.21
CA ALA A 157 20.13 2.03 -10.76
C ALA A 157 19.85 0.82 -9.87
N LEU A 158 20.87 0.17 -9.32
CA LEU A 158 20.70 -0.97 -8.41
C LEU A 158 19.98 -0.61 -7.12
N LEU A 159 20.38 0.49 -6.49
CA LEU A 159 19.75 0.99 -5.27
C LEU A 159 18.28 1.34 -5.51
N THR A 160 18.01 2.10 -6.57
CA THR A 160 16.65 2.44 -6.98
C THR A 160 15.81 1.17 -7.16
N GLN A 161 16.32 0.20 -7.92
CA GLN A 161 15.62 -1.05 -8.18
C GLN A 161 15.34 -1.83 -6.89
N ALA A 162 16.30 -1.88 -5.96
CA ALA A 162 16.13 -2.53 -4.67
C ALA A 162 14.98 -1.94 -3.86
N VAL A 163 14.98 -0.61 -3.74
CA VAL A 163 14.02 0.14 -2.94
C VAL A 163 12.63 0.02 -3.55
N THR A 164 12.52 0.15 -4.88
CA THR A 164 11.26 -0.04 -5.60
C THR A 164 10.71 -1.46 -5.44
N GLN A 165 11.56 -2.49 -5.55
CA GLN A 165 11.13 -3.89 -5.37
C GLN A 165 10.68 -4.18 -3.93
N ALA A 166 11.38 -3.65 -2.94
CA ALA A 166 10.99 -3.83 -1.55
C ALA A 166 9.65 -3.12 -1.26
N ALA A 167 9.43 -1.92 -1.79
CA ALA A 167 8.15 -1.24 -1.72
C ALA A 167 7.02 -2.06 -2.36
N LEU A 168 7.25 -2.65 -3.54
CA LEU A 168 6.28 -3.52 -4.21
C LEU A 168 5.89 -4.75 -3.39
N ILE A 169 6.86 -5.40 -2.74
CA ILE A 169 6.60 -6.54 -1.87
C ILE A 169 5.72 -6.11 -0.68
N VAL A 170 6.06 -4.98 -0.04
CA VAL A 170 5.24 -4.44 1.06
C VAL A 170 3.82 -4.13 0.56
N GLN A 171 3.66 -3.48 -0.59
CA GLN A 171 2.35 -3.18 -1.16
C GLN A 171 1.52 -4.45 -1.42
N ALA A 172 2.14 -5.50 -1.96
CA ALA A 172 1.48 -6.79 -2.19
C ALA A 172 1.03 -7.47 -0.88
N GLU A 173 1.85 -7.42 0.17
CA GLU A 173 1.49 -7.92 1.50
C GLU A 173 0.36 -7.10 2.13
N MET A 174 0.40 -5.77 2.00
CA MET A 174 -0.66 -4.88 2.48
C MET A 174 -1.97 -5.17 1.75
N SER A 175 -1.91 -5.40 0.46
CA SER A 175 -3.05 -5.75 -0.39
C SER A 175 -3.69 -7.07 0.04
N SER A 176 -2.88 -8.09 0.32
CA SER A 176 -3.36 -9.37 0.90
C SER A 176 -4.01 -9.18 2.28
N THR A 177 -3.45 -8.30 3.10
CA THR A 177 -4.01 -7.97 4.43
C THR A 177 -5.33 -7.21 4.31
N GLN A 178 -5.41 -6.23 3.40
CA GLN A 178 -6.62 -5.49 3.06
C GLN A 178 -7.73 -6.45 2.61
N LEU A 179 -7.41 -7.38 1.71
CA LEU A 179 -8.37 -8.34 1.20
C LEU A 179 -8.90 -9.25 2.32
N THR A 180 -8.00 -9.71 3.20
CA THR A 180 -8.40 -10.50 4.37
C THR A 180 -9.38 -9.72 5.26
N CYS A 181 -9.11 -8.44 5.51
CA CYS A 181 -10.00 -7.59 6.30
C CYS A 181 -11.34 -7.33 5.60
N ALA A 182 -11.33 -7.13 4.28
CA ALA A 182 -12.53 -6.93 3.47
C ALA A 182 -13.44 -8.16 3.46
N ILE A 183 -12.85 -9.36 3.35
CA ILE A 183 -13.59 -10.63 3.39
C ILE A 183 -14.23 -10.85 4.77
N GLU A 184 -13.48 -10.60 5.85
CA GLU A 184 -14.03 -10.72 7.21
C GLU A 184 -15.15 -9.72 7.46
N GLN A 185 -15.02 -8.50 6.95
CA GLN A 185 -16.09 -7.51 7.03
C GLN A 185 -17.35 -7.97 6.28
N ASN A 186 -17.19 -8.44 5.04
CA ASN A 186 -18.32 -8.94 4.23
C ASN A 186 -19.05 -10.12 4.89
N ARG A 187 -18.30 -11.05 5.51
CA ARG A 187 -18.89 -12.16 6.29
C ARG A 187 -19.73 -11.66 7.45
N ARG A 188 -19.28 -10.62 8.16
CA ARG A 188 -20.02 -10.04 9.28
C ARG A 188 -21.26 -9.31 8.82
N ASP A 189 -21.16 -8.50 7.77
CA ASP A 189 -22.29 -7.76 7.23
C ASP A 189 -23.40 -8.74 6.85
N LYS A 190 -23.08 -9.84 6.14
CA LYS A 190 -24.04 -10.91 5.85
C LYS A 190 -24.69 -11.54 7.09
N ASN A 191 -23.95 -11.67 8.19
CA ASN A 191 -24.49 -12.21 9.45
C ASN A 191 -25.38 -11.19 10.20
N ARG A 192 -25.06 -9.89 10.16
CA ARG A 192 -25.87 -8.81 10.76
C ARG A 192 -27.24 -8.71 10.09
N HIS A 193 -27.32 -8.84 8.78
CA HIS A 193 -28.60 -8.85 8.04
C HIS A 193 -29.52 -10.02 8.40
N ARG A 194 -29.04 -11.06 9.10
CA ARG A 194 -29.85 -12.18 9.59
C ARG A 194 -30.44 -11.97 10.99
N GLN A 195 -30.04 -10.92 11.73
CA GLN A 195 -30.58 -10.62 13.06
C GLN A 195 -31.51 -9.40 13.02
N PRO A 196 -32.63 -9.41 13.76
CA PRO A 196 -33.55 -8.27 13.79
C PRO A 196 -32.88 -7.06 14.44
N VAL A 197 -32.85 -5.93 13.72
CA VAL A 197 -32.21 -4.67 14.11
C VAL A 197 -32.89 -4.09 15.35
N ARG A 198 -32.14 -3.91 16.44
CA ARG A 198 -32.59 -3.20 17.64
C ARG A 198 -32.37 -1.69 17.43
N SER A 199 -33.39 -0.87 17.74
CA SER A 199 -33.51 0.54 17.34
C SER A 199 -32.43 1.53 17.84
N GLU A 200 -31.37 1.07 18.51
CA GLU A 200 -30.30 1.92 19.07
C GLU A 200 -29.08 2.08 18.12
N ASP A 201 -29.03 1.35 17.00
CA ASP A 201 -27.87 1.34 16.08
C ASP A 201 -27.84 2.49 15.05
N VAL A 202 -28.94 3.24 14.89
CA VAL A 202 -29.10 4.23 13.79
C VAL A 202 -28.21 5.48 13.96
N ARG A 203 -27.70 5.76 15.17
CA ARG A 203 -26.84 6.94 15.45
C ARG A 203 -25.33 6.71 15.22
N GLN A 204 -24.89 5.51 14.85
CA GLN A 204 -23.54 5.05 15.23
C GLN A 204 -22.48 4.97 14.12
N THR A 205 -22.78 5.39 12.90
CA THR A 205 -21.99 5.01 11.72
C THR A 205 -21.07 6.11 11.15
N HIS A 206 -20.81 7.17 11.91
CA HIS A 206 -20.13 8.38 11.43
C HIS A 206 -18.61 8.27 11.17
N ASN A 207 -17.94 7.13 11.41
CA ASN A 207 -16.46 7.07 11.33
C ASN A 207 -15.86 5.73 10.86
N THR A 208 -16.57 4.93 10.06
CA THR A 208 -16.03 3.64 9.61
C THR A 208 -14.91 3.83 8.58
N VAL A 209 -13.69 3.58 9.04
CA VAL A 209 -12.48 3.17 8.32
C VAL A 209 -12.68 2.93 6.80
N SER A 210 -12.04 3.76 5.97
CA SER A 210 -11.96 3.54 4.53
C SER A 210 -11.15 2.27 4.22
N ASN A 211 -11.84 1.16 3.96
CA ASN A 211 -11.24 -0.03 3.33
C ASN A 211 -10.97 0.29 1.86
N LEU A 212 -9.76 -0.04 1.37
CA LEU A 212 -9.41 0.10 -0.06
C LEU A 212 -10.15 -0.91 -0.95
N LEU A 213 -10.57 -2.05 -0.38
CA LEU A 213 -11.20 -3.15 -1.10
C LEU A 213 -12.60 -3.37 -0.55
N CYS A 214 -13.60 -3.11 -1.38
CA CYS A 214 -15.01 -3.29 -1.04
C CYS A 214 -15.73 -4.25 -2.00
N SER A 215 -15.26 -4.35 -3.24
CA SER A 215 -15.84 -5.21 -4.28
C SER A 215 -14.81 -6.11 -4.93
N ARG A 216 -15.29 -7.09 -5.71
CA ARG A 216 -14.45 -7.89 -6.59
C ARG A 216 -13.70 -7.02 -7.60
N GLN A 217 -14.37 -6.02 -8.18
CA GLN A 217 -13.75 -5.09 -9.15
C GLN A 217 -12.57 -4.33 -8.54
N ASP A 218 -12.67 -3.92 -7.27
CA ASP A 218 -11.56 -3.25 -6.56
C ASP A 218 -10.33 -4.17 -6.47
N VAL A 219 -10.55 -5.46 -6.24
CA VAL A 219 -9.47 -6.47 -6.19
C VAL A 219 -8.87 -6.69 -7.57
N VAL A 220 -9.69 -6.73 -8.63
CA VAL A 220 -9.19 -6.83 -10.01
C VAL A 220 -8.29 -5.66 -10.34
N GLN A 221 -8.76 -4.43 -10.13
CA GLN A 221 -7.99 -3.23 -10.44
C GLN A 221 -6.67 -3.19 -9.67
N MET A 222 -6.70 -3.44 -8.36
CA MET A 222 -5.50 -3.46 -7.54
C MET A 222 -4.51 -4.55 -7.98
N THR A 223 -5.02 -5.72 -8.37
CA THR A 223 -4.19 -6.84 -8.83
C THR A 223 -3.56 -6.56 -10.19
N GLU A 224 -4.29 -5.90 -11.10
CA GLU A 224 -3.76 -5.45 -12.39
C GLU A 224 -2.68 -4.39 -12.23
N ASP A 225 -2.89 -3.40 -11.35
CA ASP A 225 -1.91 -2.36 -11.04
C ASP A 225 -0.62 -2.98 -10.48
N LEU A 226 -0.73 -3.82 -9.45
CA LEU A 226 0.43 -4.53 -8.87
C LEU A 226 1.09 -5.48 -9.86
N GLY A 227 0.29 -6.17 -10.67
CA GLY A 227 0.77 -7.07 -11.73
C GLY A 227 1.62 -6.32 -12.75
N THR A 228 1.15 -5.16 -13.20
CA THR A 228 1.86 -4.28 -14.13
C THR A 228 3.17 -3.76 -13.54
N GLN A 229 3.16 -3.35 -12.27
CA GLN A 229 4.37 -2.87 -11.62
C GLN A 229 5.41 -3.99 -11.40
N LEU A 230 4.96 -5.21 -11.08
CA LEU A 230 5.83 -6.38 -10.99
C LEU A 230 6.39 -6.77 -12.37
N ASP A 231 5.60 -6.69 -13.44
CA ASP A 231 6.07 -6.93 -14.81
C ASP A 231 7.16 -5.94 -15.22
N ASN A 232 6.98 -4.66 -14.92
CA ASN A 232 8.01 -3.65 -15.15
C ASN A 232 9.30 -3.96 -14.36
N ALA A 233 9.18 -4.40 -13.11
CA ALA A 233 10.34 -4.82 -12.32
C ALA A 233 11.02 -6.07 -12.88
N ILE A 234 10.27 -7.04 -13.40
CA ILE A 234 10.79 -8.25 -14.06
C ILE A 234 11.58 -7.87 -15.31
N LEU A 235 11.02 -7.01 -16.16
CA LEU A 235 11.68 -6.51 -17.38
C LEU A 235 12.98 -5.78 -17.04
N ALA A 236 12.96 -4.91 -16.03
CA ALA A 236 14.15 -4.18 -15.59
C ALA A 236 15.26 -5.12 -15.09
N GLN A 237 14.91 -6.15 -14.31
CA GLN A 237 15.90 -7.15 -13.85
C GLN A 237 16.43 -8.01 -14.99
N SER A 238 15.58 -8.38 -15.95
CA SER A 238 16.00 -9.13 -17.13
C SER A 238 16.96 -8.31 -17.99
N ALA A 239 16.67 -7.03 -18.22
CA ALA A 239 17.54 -6.12 -18.96
C ALA A 239 18.90 -5.91 -18.27
N ALA A 240 18.92 -5.97 -16.93
CA ALA A 240 20.14 -5.93 -16.13
C ALA A 240 20.91 -7.27 -16.07
N GLY A 241 20.49 -8.30 -16.83
CA GLY A 241 21.13 -9.63 -16.85
C GLY A 241 20.85 -10.49 -15.62
N ARG A 242 19.91 -10.09 -14.75
CA ARG A 242 19.60 -10.76 -13.47
C ARG A 242 18.44 -11.73 -13.62
N SER A 243 18.61 -12.72 -14.49
CA SER A 243 17.55 -13.67 -14.87
C SER A 243 16.97 -14.44 -13.67
N ALA A 244 17.78 -14.75 -12.65
CA ALA A 244 17.31 -15.44 -11.44
C ALA A 244 16.33 -14.59 -10.62
N VAL A 245 16.60 -13.28 -10.49
CA VAL A 245 15.71 -12.34 -9.78
C VAL A 245 14.44 -12.11 -10.58
N ALA A 246 14.57 -11.91 -11.90
CA ALA A 246 13.44 -11.76 -12.81
C ALA A 246 12.48 -12.97 -12.76
N LEU A 247 13.03 -14.20 -12.79
CA LEU A 247 12.23 -15.42 -12.68
C LEU A 247 11.54 -15.54 -11.31
N SER A 248 12.24 -15.15 -10.23
CA SER A 248 11.68 -15.19 -8.88
C SER A 248 10.51 -14.20 -8.71
N LEU A 249 10.65 -12.98 -9.25
CA LEU A 249 9.58 -11.97 -9.28
C LEU A 249 8.40 -12.43 -10.14
N ARG A 250 8.65 -13.10 -11.27
CA ARG A 250 7.59 -13.68 -12.11
C ARG A 250 6.79 -14.73 -11.36
N ASN A 251 7.44 -15.65 -10.67
CA ASN A 251 6.76 -16.67 -9.87
C ASN A 251 5.96 -16.03 -8.73
N TYR A 252 6.54 -15.03 -8.05
CA TYR A 252 5.83 -14.29 -7.01
C TYR A 252 4.57 -13.60 -7.55
N ARG A 253 4.67 -12.91 -8.68
CA ARG A 253 3.52 -12.27 -9.34
C ARG A 253 2.41 -13.27 -9.64
N LEU A 254 2.74 -14.44 -10.22
CA LEU A 254 1.75 -15.46 -10.53
C LEU A 254 1.01 -15.96 -9.28
N MET A 255 1.77 -16.27 -8.21
CA MET A 255 1.17 -16.72 -6.95
C MET A 255 0.31 -15.64 -6.29
N LEU A 256 0.76 -14.37 -6.33
CA LEU A 256 0.03 -13.25 -5.77
C LEU A 256 -1.28 -12.99 -6.52
N VAL A 257 -1.23 -12.94 -7.85
CA VAL A 257 -2.41 -12.70 -8.69
C VAL A 257 -3.42 -13.82 -8.50
N ASP A 258 -2.98 -15.08 -8.53
CA ASP A 258 -3.87 -16.24 -8.32
C ASP A 258 -4.53 -16.20 -6.93
N ASP A 259 -3.76 -15.93 -5.88
CA ASP A 259 -4.27 -15.83 -4.50
C ASP A 259 -5.27 -14.68 -4.33
N LEU A 260 -4.92 -13.46 -4.77
CA LEU A 260 -5.80 -12.30 -4.63
C LEU A 260 -7.09 -12.47 -5.43
N MET A 261 -7.01 -12.98 -6.66
CA MET A 261 -8.19 -13.20 -7.50
C MET A 261 -9.07 -14.31 -6.95
N SER A 262 -8.48 -15.43 -6.47
CA SER A 262 -9.20 -16.55 -5.87
C SER A 262 -9.97 -16.12 -4.61
N ARG A 263 -9.32 -15.38 -3.71
CA ARG A 263 -9.96 -14.84 -2.50
C ARG A 263 -10.95 -13.71 -2.80
N GLY A 264 -10.70 -12.93 -3.84
CA GLY A 264 -11.54 -11.80 -4.28
C GLY A 264 -12.96 -12.19 -4.69
N VAL A 265 -13.19 -13.44 -5.12
CA VAL A 265 -14.52 -13.97 -5.49
C VAL A 265 -15.53 -13.92 -4.34
N ILE A 266 -15.06 -13.86 -3.09
CA ILE A 266 -15.93 -13.80 -1.91
C ILE A 266 -16.58 -12.41 -1.76
N LEU A 267 -15.97 -11.35 -2.31
CA LEU A 267 -16.49 -9.99 -2.24
C LEU A 267 -17.70 -9.82 -3.17
N ALA A 268 -18.52 -8.80 -2.86
CA ALA A 268 -19.65 -8.43 -3.70
C ALA A 268 -19.18 -7.88 -5.05
N ASP A 269 -19.99 -8.09 -6.08
CA ASP A 269 -19.80 -7.40 -7.35
C ASP A 269 -20.26 -5.93 -7.25
N ALA A 270 -19.72 -5.08 -8.11
CA ALA A 270 -20.09 -3.68 -8.20
C ALA A 270 -20.80 -3.43 -9.53
N ARG A 271 -21.99 -2.81 -9.47
CA ARG A 271 -22.77 -2.38 -10.62
C ARG A 271 -22.71 -0.87 -10.77
N GLN A 272 -22.55 -0.39 -12.00
CA GLN A 272 -22.67 1.03 -12.31
C GLN A 272 -24.14 1.40 -12.53
N CYS A 273 -24.58 2.50 -11.95
CA CYS A 273 -25.86 3.14 -12.19
C CYS A 273 -25.66 4.63 -12.49
N THR A 274 -26.67 5.27 -13.09
CA THR A 274 -26.61 6.70 -13.40
C THR A 274 -27.94 7.33 -13.06
N THR A 275 -27.91 8.42 -12.31
CA THR A 275 -29.12 9.17 -11.95
C THR A 275 -29.41 10.18 -13.06
N ARG A 276 -30.69 10.43 -13.36
CA ARG A 276 -31.06 11.44 -14.38
C ARG A 276 -31.20 12.84 -13.80
N GLN A 277 -31.41 12.93 -12.50
CA GLN A 277 -31.65 14.17 -11.78
C GLN A 277 -30.88 14.11 -10.46
N THR A 278 -30.64 15.28 -9.86
CA THR A 278 -30.04 15.34 -8.54
C THR A 278 -30.99 14.78 -7.51
N GLU A 279 -30.60 13.69 -6.86
CA GLU A 279 -31.42 13.00 -5.85
C GLU A 279 -30.59 12.66 -4.61
N PRO A 280 -31.22 12.49 -3.43
CA PRO A 280 -30.50 12.07 -2.23
C PRO A 280 -29.85 10.70 -2.42
N ALA A 281 -28.62 10.51 -1.95
CA ALA A 281 -27.88 9.25 -2.08
C ALA A 281 -28.65 8.03 -1.52
N LEU A 282 -29.44 8.24 -0.46
CA LEU A 282 -30.35 7.24 0.11
C LEU A 282 -31.43 6.78 -0.88
N VAL A 283 -32.00 7.70 -1.66
CA VAL A 283 -33.04 7.41 -2.65
C VAL A 283 -32.43 6.65 -3.82
N THR A 284 -31.24 7.06 -4.29
CA THR A 284 -30.50 6.33 -5.31
C THR A 284 -30.24 4.90 -4.85
N LEU A 285 -29.69 4.72 -3.65
CA LEU A 285 -29.37 3.37 -3.14
C LEU A 285 -30.63 2.50 -3.03
N TYR A 286 -31.71 3.03 -2.44
CA TYR A 286 -32.96 2.29 -2.31
C TYR A 286 -33.54 1.86 -3.66
N ARG A 287 -33.48 2.73 -4.68
CA ARG A 287 -33.95 2.37 -6.02
C ARG A 287 -33.14 1.21 -6.61
N GLU A 288 -31.83 1.20 -6.38
CA GLU A 288 -30.93 0.25 -7.02
C GLU A 288 -30.84 -1.10 -6.30
N THR A 289 -30.97 -1.12 -4.96
CA THR A 289 -30.81 -2.34 -4.15
C THR A 289 -32.05 -2.74 -3.34
N GLY A 290 -33.01 -1.83 -3.17
CA GLY A 290 -34.17 -2.05 -2.30
C GLY A 290 -33.88 -1.86 -0.80
N ALA A 291 -32.67 -1.46 -0.43
CA ALA A 291 -32.26 -1.22 0.95
C ALA A 291 -31.55 0.14 1.11
N CYS A 292 -31.62 0.70 2.31
CA CYS A 292 -31.00 2.00 2.64
C CYS A 292 -29.86 1.88 3.65
N GLN A 293 -29.59 0.69 4.17
CA GLN A 293 -28.77 0.51 5.37
C GLN A 293 -27.28 0.82 5.09
N ALA A 294 -26.83 0.58 3.86
CA ALA A 294 -25.45 0.80 3.42
C ALA A 294 -25.17 2.18 2.81
N TRP A 295 -26.05 3.18 2.99
CA TRP A 295 -25.96 4.50 2.32
C TRP A 295 -24.62 5.21 2.50
N GLN A 296 -23.95 5.03 3.64
CA GLN A 296 -22.65 5.65 3.87
C GLN A 296 -21.51 4.99 3.11
N ARG A 297 -21.60 3.67 2.93
CA ARG A 297 -20.65 2.94 2.09
C ARG A 297 -20.81 3.37 0.65
N PHE A 298 -22.05 3.51 0.18
CA PHE A 298 -22.37 4.10 -1.12
C PHE A 298 -21.83 5.53 -1.27
N VAL A 299 -22.05 6.41 -0.29
CA VAL A 299 -21.51 7.79 -0.27
C VAL A 299 -19.98 7.81 -0.38
N ARG A 300 -19.29 7.01 0.44
CA ARG A 300 -17.82 6.95 0.44
C ARG A 300 -17.26 6.38 -0.86
N ARG A 301 -17.83 5.28 -1.37
CA ARG A 301 -17.37 4.62 -2.60
C ARG A 301 -17.36 5.59 -3.78
N ASN A 302 -18.36 6.46 -3.83
CA ASN A 302 -18.55 7.39 -4.93
C ASN A 302 -18.04 8.80 -4.66
N GLY A 303 -17.34 9.03 -3.55
CA GLY A 303 -16.83 10.36 -3.19
C GLY A 303 -17.93 11.44 -3.07
N ILE A 304 -19.16 11.04 -2.72
CA ILE A 304 -20.27 11.97 -2.60
C ILE A 304 -20.00 12.89 -1.41
N CYS A 305 -19.94 14.20 -1.67
CA CYS A 305 -19.67 15.21 -0.66
C CYS A 305 -20.94 15.51 0.16
N ASN A 306 -20.75 16.05 1.37
CA ASN A 306 -21.87 16.56 2.15
C ASN A 306 -22.45 17.85 1.52
N PRO A 307 -23.78 18.03 1.49
CA PRO A 307 -24.82 17.10 1.95
C PRO A 307 -25.07 16.01 0.89
N SER A 308 -25.09 14.72 1.26
CA SER A 308 -25.03 13.53 0.39
C SER A 308 -26.04 13.44 -0.77
N PHE A 309 -25.92 14.31 -1.78
CA PHE A 309 -26.73 14.34 -2.99
C PHE A 309 -25.91 13.85 -4.17
N VAL A 310 -26.52 13.00 -4.99
CA VAL A 310 -25.94 12.50 -6.23
C VAL A 310 -26.37 13.42 -7.36
N PRO A 311 -25.47 14.16 -8.02
CA PRO A 311 -25.83 14.98 -9.17
C PRO A 311 -26.33 14.12 -10.32
N GLY A 312 -27.30 14.63 -11.09
CA GLY A 312 -27.76 13.98 -12.32
C GLY A 312 -26.63 13.83 -13.35
N GLY A 313 -26.59 12.70 -14.04
CA GLY A 313 -25.58 12.38 -15.06
C GLY A 313 -24.28 11.79 -14.51
N CYS A 314 -24.11 11.71 -13.19
CA CYS A 314 -22.96 11.04 -12.57
C CYS A 314 -23.12 9.52 -12.59
N VAL A 315 -22.07 8.83 -13.03
CA VAL A 315 -21.97 7.37 -12.92
C VAL A 315 -21.57 7.02 -11.50
N MET A 316 -22.36 6.18 -10.86
CA MET A 316 -22.20 5.76 -9.47
C MET A 316 -22.06 4.25 -9.42
N GLU A 317 -21.25 3.76 -8.50
CA GLU A 317 -21.09 2.35 -8.22
C GLU A 317 -21.90 1.94 -6.99
N VAL A 318 -22.66 0.86 -7.16
CA VAL A 318 -23.49 0.22 -6.15
C VAL A 318 -23.00 -1.21 -5.97
N LEU A 319 -22.99 -1.73 -4.75
CA LEU A 319 -22.56 -3.09 -4.48
C LEU A 319 -23.76 -4.04 -4.45
N ASP A 320 -23.61 -5.22 -5.05
CA ASP A 320 -24.67 -6.21 -5.10
C ASP A 320 -24.89 -6.86 -3.72
N GLY A 321 -26.15 -6.94 -3.29
CA GLY A 321 -26.55 -7.54 -2.01
C GLY A 321 -26.52 -6.61 -0.80
N GLU A 322 -26.52 -5.28 -1.00
CA GLU A 322 -26.73 -4.25 0.03
C GLU A 322 -28.20 -3.95 0.35
#